data_AF-A0A6J5CP71-F1
#
_entry.id   AF-A0A6J5CP71-F1
#
_cell.length_a   1.000
_cell.length_b   1.000
_cell.length_c   1.000
_cell.angle_alpha   90.00
_cell.angle_beta   90.00
_cell.angle_gamma   90.00
#
_symmetry.space_group_name_H-M   'P 1'
#
loop_
_entity.id
_entity.type
_entity.pdbx_description
1 polymer ?
#
loop_
_entity_poly.entity_id
_entity_poly.type
_entity_poly.pdbx_seq_one_letter_code
_entity_poly.pdbx_strand_id
1 'polypeptide(L)'
;MKHLSLAKPAMVGDGRPHPHLAAAAMVAGPWAAQVALLRSVSELSWLALAACLILAGLAALERLQPAGRAAEASQATLLLGMLGMLSGLTLDARGPGLDLMTSLCGAGGLDDFLFASYLHWSWLPAMHAGMLAGGSAALPLARITRRRAHSSWQTDILRHAACSGWMLAGMTFGVLACQRAAAWFPAGAAPGTGPASMLGGMFAGMVWGMVASAVFNRACSRLARVAI
;
A
#
# COMPACT_ATOMS: atom_id res chain seq x y z
N MET A 1 48.93 5.18 -32.44
CA MET A 1 47.46 5.32 -32.37
C MET A 1 47.11 5.65 -30.91
N LYS A 2 46.60 6.86 -30.65
CA LYS A 2 46.32 7.36 -29.29
C LYS A 2 44.95 6.85 -28.85
N HIS A 3 44.89 6.10 -27.74
CA HIS A 3 43.63 5.71 -27.11
C HIS A 3 42.91 6.97 -26.61
N LEU A 4 41.81 7.32 -27.27
CA LEU A 4 40.85 8.31 -26.79
C LEU A 4 40.23 7.78 -25.50
N SER A 5 40.73 8.30 -24.37
CA SER A 5 40.15 8.13 -23.05
C SER A 5 38.77 8.79 -23.06
N LEU A 6 37.72 7.96 -23.18
CA LEU A 6 36.34 8.39 -23.07
C LEU A 6 36.13 8.92 -21.65
N ALA A 7 36.03 10.25 -21.51
CA ALA A 7 35.68 10.91 -20.28
C ALA A 7 34.40 10.29 -19.72
N LYS A 8 34.51 9.67 -18.56
CA LYS A 8 33.39 9.12 -17.81
C LYS A 8 32.52 10.33 -17.43
N PRO A 9 31.29 10.49 -17.96
CA PRO A 9 30.45 11.61 -17.59
C PRO A 9 30.28 11.56 -16.07
N ALA A 10 30.64 12.66 -15.41
CA ALA A 10 30.40 12.87 -14.00
C ALA A 10 28.91 12.61 -13.78
N MET A 11 28.60 11.52 -13.08
CA MET A 11 27.22 11.17 -12.77
C MET A 11 26.64 12.33 -11.97
N VAL A 12 25.61 12.94 -12.55
CA VAL A 12 24.55 13.69 -11.87
C VAL A 12 24.37 13.09 -10.47
N GLY A 13 24.53 13.94 -9.45
CA GLY A 13 24.63 13.56 -8.05
C GLY A 13 23.63 12.49 -7.67
N ASP A 14 24.07 11.55 -6.81
CA ASP A 14 23.31 10.39 -6.32
C ASP A 14 21.83 10.74 -6.14
N GLY A 15 21.03 10.57 -7.19
CA GLY A 15 19.62 10.89 -7.24
C GLY A 15 18.81 9.83 -6.51
N ARG A 16 19.35 9.34 -5.40
CA ARG A 16 18.67 8.41 -4.51
C ARG A 16 17.54 9.20 -3.88
N PRO A 17 16.28 8.86 -4.17
CA PRO A 17 15.18 9.48 -3.46
C PRO A 17 15.41 9.26 -1.96
N HIS A 18 15.44 10.35 -1.19
CA HIS A 18 15.64 10.26 0.25
C HIS A 18 14.52 9.40 0.83
N PRO A 19 14.82 8.30 1.54
CA PRO A 19 13.82 7.35 2.04
C PRO A 19 12.75 8.03 2.91
N HIS A 20 13.14 9.09 3.61
CA HIS A 20 12.25 9.93 4.40
C HIS A 20 11.17 10.65 3.56
N LEU A 21 11.47 11.04 2.32
CA LEU A 21 10.49 11.68 1.43
C LEU A 21 9.45 10.67 0.93
N ALA A 22 9.87 9.44 0.62
CA ALA A 22 8.94 8.38 0.23
C ALA A 22 8.02 8.00 1.40
N ALA A 23 8.58 7.83 2.60
CA ALA A 23 7.79 7.57 3.81
C ALA A 23 6.84 8.74 4.13
N ALA A 24 7.32 9.98 4.03
CA ALA A 24 6.47 11.17 4.22
C ALA A 24 5.32 11.21 3.20
N ALA A 25 5.58 10.92 1.93
CA ALA A 25 4.53 10.86 0.89
C ALA A 25 3.51 9.74 1.16
N MET A 26 3.98 8.57 1.60
CA MET A 26 3.11 7.44 1.97
C MET A 26 2.22 7.72 3.18
N VAL A 27 2.57 8.68 4.03
CA VAL A 27 1.73 9.08 5.17
C VAL A 27 0.86 10.28 4.77
N ALA A 28 1.47 11.32 4.19
CA ALA A 28 0.80 12.57 3.85
C ALA A 28 -0.32 12.40 2.82
N GLY A 29 -0.13 11.55 1.79
CA GLY A 29 -1.16 11.28 0.79
C GLY A 29 -2.43 10.67 1.40
N PRO A 30 -2.33 9.49 2.06
CA PRO A 30 -3.43 8.89 2.81
C PRO A 30 -4.07 9.80 3.84
N TRP A 31 -3.24 10.56 4.56
CA TRP A 31 -3.70 11.46 5.60
C TRP A 31 -4.52 12.61 5.00
N ALA A 32 -4.03 13.27 3.96
CA ALA A 32 -4.75 14.33 3.25
C ALA A 32 -6.07 13.81 2.64
N ALA A 33 -6.06 12.60 2.08
CA ALA A 33 -7.27 11.97 1.55
C ALA A 33 -8.30 11.67 2.64
N GLN A 34 -7.87 11.20 3.82
CA GLN A 34 -8.77 11.01 4.95
C GLN A 34 -9.30 12.34 5.50
N VAL A 35 -8.45 13.37 5.60
CA VAL A 35 -8.88 14.72 6.03
C VAL A 35 -9.95 15.28 5.10
N ALA A 36 -9.80 15.09 3.79
CA ALA A 36 -10.79 15.53 2.81
C ALA A 36 -12.16 14.82 2.94
N LEU A 37 -12.19 13.66 3.62
CA LEU A 37 -13.38 12.85 3.83
C LEU A 37 -13.90 12.91 5.28
N LEU A 38 -13.30 13.73 6.15
CA LEU A 38 -13.75 13.89 7.53
C LEU A 38 -15.18 14.45 7.55
N ARG A 39 -16.10 13.72 8.17
CA ARG A 39 -17.49 14.17 8.38
C ARG A 39 -17.76 14.60 9.81
N SER A 40 -16.92 14.20 10.77
CA SER A 40 -17.10 14.52 12.19
C SER A 40 -15.77 14.65 12.95
N VAL A 41 -15.78 15.41 14.06
CA VAL A 41 -14.60 15.57 14.94
C VAL A 41 -14.19 14.23 15.57
N SER A 42 -15.14 13.32 15.78
CA SER A 42 -14.88 11.98 16.30
C SER A 42 -14.09 11.09 15.33
N GLU A 43 -13.99 11.43 14.05
CA GLU A 43 -13.14 10.70 13.09
C GLU A 43 -11.65 11.07 13.20
N LEU A 44 -11.30 12.12 13.95
CA LEU A 44 -9.90 12.52 14.18
C LEU A 44 -9.08 11.43 14.90
N SER A 45 -9.71 10.66 15.79
CA SER A 45 -9.04 9.54 16.45
C SER A 45 -8.68 8.43 15.47
N TRP A 46 -9.52 8.19 14.46
CA TRP A 46 -9.23 7.20 13.41
C TRP A 46 -8.15 7.67 12.46
N LEU A 47 -8.15 8.96 12.12
CA LEU A 47 -7.09 9.59 11.35
C LEU A 47 -5.72 9.41 12.03
N ALA A 48 -5.66 9.69 13.33
CA ALA A 48 -4.46 9.48 14.14
C ALA A 48 -4.08 7.99 14.21
N LEU A 49 -5.03 7.11 14.47
CA LEU A 49 -4.80 5.66 14.54
C LEU A 49 -4.26 5.10 13.22
N ALA A 50 -4.87 5.46 12.08
CA ALA A 50 -4.43 5.05 10.76
C ALA A 50 -3.00 5.53 10.47
N ALA A 51 -2.69 6.79 10.78
CA ALA A 51 -1.34 7.32 10.65
C ALA A 51 -0.33 6.55 11.51
N CYS A 52 -0.66 6.26 12.78
CA CYS A 52 0.17 5.45 13.67
C CYS A 52 0.37 4.04 13.13
N LEU A 53 -0.67 3.38 12.62
CA LEU A 53 -0.58 2.03 12.05
C LEU A 53 0.26 2.00 10.78
N ILE A 54 0.13 3.00 9.91
CA ILE A 54 0.96 3.14 8.70
C ILE A 54 2.42 3.33 9.10
N LEU A 55 2.72 4.26 10.02
CA LEU A 55 4.07 4.50 10.52
C LEU A 55 4.69 3.26 11.16
N ALA A 56 3.91 2.55 11.99
CA ALA A 56 4.35 1.30 12.61
C ALA A 56 4.64 0.21 11.56
N GLY A 57 3.80 0.09 10.54
CA GLY A 57 4.02 -0.84 9.43
C GLY A 57 5.24 -0.50 8.59
N LEU A 58 5.49 0.79 8.31
CA LEU A 58 6.70 1.25 7.63
C LEU A 58 7.96 0.96 8.45
N ALA A 59 7.93 1.24 9.76
CA ALA A 59 9.04 0.89 10.66
C ALA A 59 9.27 -0.63 10.73
N ALA A 60 8.21 -1.44 10.70
CA ALA A 60 8.31 -2.89 10.63
C ALA A 60 8.93 -3.37 9.31
N LEU A 61 8.54 -2.77 8.17
CA LEU A 61 9.14 -3.05 6.87
C LEU A 61 10.64 -2.73 6.84
N GLU A 62 11.04 -1.58 7.39
CA GLU A 62 12.46 -1.19 7.50
C GLU A 62 13.26 -2.21 8.33
N ARG A 63 12.69 -2.72 9.43
CA ARG A 63 13.33 -3.77 10.24
C ARG A 63 13.42 -5.11 9.53
N LEU A 64 12.43 -5.45 8.70
CA LEU A 64 12.41 -6.71 7.96
C LEU A 64 13.30 -6.70 6.72
N GLN A 65 13.49 -5.52 6.12
CA GLN A 65 14.24 -5.32 4.90
C GLN A 65 15.42 -4.38 5.20
N PRO A 66 16.54 -4.90 5.74
CA PRO A 66 17.71 -4.07 6.03
C PRO A 66 18.15 -3.29 4.78
N ALA A 67 18.57 -2.03 5.01
CA ALA A 67 18.83 -1.02 4.00
C ALA A 67 19.52 -1.59 2.74
N GLY A 68 18.83 -1.52 1.60
CA GLY A 68 19.32 -2.06 0.34
C GLY A 68 18.28 -2.01 -0.77
N ARG A 69 18.69 -2.44 -1.97
CA ARG A 69 17.89 -2.36 -3.21
C ARG A 69 16.53 -3.06 -3.14
N ALA A 70 16.39 -4.06 -2.26
CA ALA A 70 15.12 -4.78 -2.08
C ALA A 70 14.08 -3.92 -1.34
N ALA A 71 14.52 -3.10 -0.38
CA ALA A 71 13.69 -2.16 0.38
C ALA A 71 13.26 -0.97 -0.49
N GLU A 72 14.19 -0.43 -1.30
CA GLU A 72 13.86 0.65 -2.24
C GLU A 72 12.80 0.20 -3.26
N ALA A 73 12.91 -1.04 -3.76
CA ALA A 73 11.95 -1.57 -4.73
C ALA A 73 10.56 -1.80 -4.12
N SER A 74 10.47 -2.30 -2.89
CA SER A 74 9.19 -2.51 -2.20
C SER A 74 8.54 -1.18 -1.84
N GLN A 75 9.32 -0.20 -1.37
CA GLN A 75 8.85 1.15 -1.09
C GLN A 75 8.36 1.86 -2.36
N ALA A 76 9.11 1.80 -3.46
CA ALA A 76 8.68 2.38 -4.73
C ALA A 76 7.36 1.75 -5.22
N THR A 77 7.23 0.42 -5.13
CA THR A 77 6.02 -0.30 -5.53
C THR A 77 4.84 0.09 -4.64
N LEU A 78 5.04 0.19 -3.32
CA LEU A 78 4.01 0.61 -2.37
C LEU A 78 3.56 2.06 -2.65
N LEU A 79 4.51 2.97 -2.89
CA LEU A 79 4.21 4.38 -3.19
C LEU A 79 3.45 4.53 -4.51
N LEU A 80 3.91 3.88 -5.58
CA LEU A 80 3.23 3.91 -6.88
C LEU A 80 1.85 3.25 -6.81
N GLY A 81 1.74 2.12 -6.11
CA GLY A 81 0.45 1.45 -5.88
C GLY A 81 -0.52 2.33 -5.09
N MET A 82 -0.03 3.02 -4.05
CA MET A 82 -0.82 3.95 -3.26
C MET A 82 -1.27 5.18 -4.07
N LEU A 83 -0.38 5.78 -4.87
CA LEU A 83 -0.72 6.89 -5.77
C LEU A 83 -1.73 6.48 -6.83
N GLY A 84 -1.54 5.30 -7.42
CA GLY A 84 -2.48 4.72 -8.36
C GLY A 84 -3.85 4.46 -7.71
N MET A 85 -3.85 3.93 -6.49
CA MET A 85 -5.06 3.71 -5.71
C MET A 85 -5.79 5.03 -5.42
N LEU A 86 -5.08 6.06 -4.95
CA LEU A 86 -5.65 7.40 -4.70
C LEU A 86 -6.23 8.01 -5.96
N SER A 87 -5.53 7.88 -7.09
CA SER A 87 -6.00 8.37 -8.38
C SER A 87 -7.27 7.64 -8.83
N GLY A 88 -7.30 6.31 -8.73
CA GLY A 88 -8.47 5.51 -9.04
C GLY A 88 -9.65 5.79 -8.10
N LEU A 89 -9.38 5.98 -6.81
CA LEU A 89 -10.37 6.36 -5.81
C LEU A 89 -11.00 7.72 -6.15
N THR A 90 -10.23 8.69 -6.65
CA THR A 90 -10.82 9.98 -7.07
C THR A 90 -11.78 9.85 -8.26
N LEU A 91 -11.63 8.81 -9.08
CA LEU A 91 -12.56 8.49 -10.15
C LEU A 91 -13.79 7.76 -9.60
N ASP A 92 -13.58 6.74 -8.75
CA ASP A 92 -14.68 5.99 -8.12
C ASP A 92 -15.54 6.88 -7.21
N ALA A 93 -14.95 7.88 -6.55
CA ALA A 93 -15.65 8.87 -5.72
C ALA A 93 -16.60 9.78 -6.52
N ARG A 94 -16.51 9.80 -7.86
CA ARG A 94 -17.49 10.49 -8.72
C ARG A 94 -18.76 9.66 -8.93
N GLY A 95 -18.70 8.36 -8.63
CA GLY A 95 -19.84 7.45 -8.68
C GLY A 95 -20.47 7.22 -7.29
N PRO A 96 -21.60 6.49 -7.24
CA PRO A 96 -22.27 6.17 -5.98
C PRO A 96 -21.56 5.09 -5.15
N GLY A 97 -20.53 4.45 -5.70
CA GLY A 97 -19.89 3.26 -5.10
C GLY A 97 -19.30 3.51 -3.72
N LEU A 98 -18.66 4.68 -3.51
CA LEU A 98 -18.06 5.03 -2.22
C LEU A 98 -19.13 5.21 -1.13
N ASP A 99 -20.19 5.98 -1.42
CA ASP A 99 -21.27 6.20 -0.46
C ASP A 99 -22.01 4.89 -0.14
N LEU A 100 -22.24 4.03 -1.14
CA LEU A 100 -22.84 2.70 -0.92
C LEU A 100 -21.95 1.81 -0.06
N MET A 101 -20.63 1.78 -0.30
CA MET A 101 -19.70 1.03 0.55
C MET A 101 -19.71 1.54 1.98
N THR A 102 -19.64 2.85 2.19
CA THR A 102 -19.66 3.40 3.55
C THR A 102 -20.97 3.09 4.29
N SER A 103 -22.11 3.12 3.58
CA SER A 103 -23.40 2.72 4.13
C SER A 103 -23.43 1.25 4.53
N LEU A 104 -22.90 0.34 3.70
CA LEU A 104 -22.89 -1.10 3.98
C LEU A 104 -21.89 -1.47 5.08
N CYS A 105 -20.74 -0.80 5.13
CA CYS A 105 -19.79 -0.85 6.24
C CYS A 105 -20.44 -0.40 7.56
N GLY A 106 -21.22 0.68 7.52
CA GLY A 106 -21.89 1.20 8.70
C GLY A 106 -23.03 0.32 9.22
N ALA A 107 -23.68 -0.42 8.33
CA ALA A 107 -24.76 -1.34 8.68
C ALA A 107 -24.26 -2.68 9.29
N GLY A 108 -22.94 -2.90 9.40
CA GLY A 108 -22.38 -4.16 9.88
C GLY A 108 -22.58 -5.34 8.92
N GLY A 109 -22.89 -5.08 7.64
CA GLY A 109 -23.19 -6.11 6.65
C GLY A 109 -21.97 -6.84 6.06
N LEU A 110 -20.77 -6.60 6.58
CA LEU A 110 -19.49 -7.06 6.01
C LEU A 110 -18.75 -8.01 6.96
N ASP A 111 -19.43 -9.02 7.51
CA ASP A 111 -18.78 -9.99 8.40
C ASP A 111 -17.91 -11.03 7.68
N ASP A 112 -18.17 -11.26 6.39
CA ASP A 112 -17.44 -12.21 5.56
C ASP A 112 -16.39 -11.51 4.69
N PHE A 113 -15.16 -11.99 4.78
CA PHE A 113 -14.02 -11.50 4.01
C PHE A 113 -14.21 -11.65 2.50
N LEU A 114 -14.78 -12.77 2.06
CA LEU A 114 -14.98 -13.03 0.63
C LEU A 114 -16.06 -12.10 0.08
N PHE A 115 -17.18 -11.99 0.77
CA PHE A 115 -18.24 -11.03 0.43
C PHE A 115 -17.72 -9.59 0.42
N ALA A 116 -16.97 -9.18 1.44
CA ALA A 116 -16.39 -7.84 1.52
C ALA A 116 -15.39 -7.55 0.41
N SER A 117 -14.58 -8.54 0.04
CA SER A 117 -13.66 -8.43 -1.09
C SER A 117 -14.41 -8.29 -2.42
N TYR A 118 -15.45 -9.10 -2.63
CA TYR A 118 -16.27 -9.04 -3.83
C TYR A 118 -16.98 -7.67 -3.98
N LEU A 119 -17.50 -7.14 -2.88
CA LEU A 119 -18.12 -5.82 -2.85
C LEU A 119 -17.09 -4.72 -3.18
N HIS A 120 -15.93 -4.73 -2.53
CA HIS A 120 -14.86 -3.77 -2.82
C HIS A 120 -14.42 -3.79 -4.28
N TRP A 121 -14.38 -4.97 -4.90
CA TRP A 121 -13.99 -5.11 -6.31
C TRP A 121 -15.06 -4.61 -7.27
N SER A 122 -16.33 -4.90 -6.98
CA SER A 122 -17.44 -4.51 -7.85
C SER A 122 -17.74 -3.01 -7.79
N TRP A 123 -17.56 -2.37 -6.62
CA TRP A 123 -17.93 -0.97 -6.42
C TRP A 123 -16.78 0.03 -6.50
N LEU A 124 -15.52 -0.41 -6.38
CA LEU A 124 -14.33 0.45 -6.50
C LEU A 124 -13.34 -0.07 -7.56
N PRO A 125 -13.79 -0.32 -8.81
CA PRO A 125 -12.94 -0.93 -9.83
C PRO A 125 -11.80 0.00 -10.28
N ALA A 126 -12.01 1.32 -10.35
CA ALA A 126 -10.97 2.23 -10.81
C ALA A 126 -9.83 2.34 -9.79
N MET A 127 -10.15 2.29 -8.50
CA MET A 127 -9.19 2.23 -7.40
C MET A 127 -8.27 1.01 -7.51
N HIS A 128 -8.84 -0.19 -7.69
CA HIS A 128 -8.04 -1.42 -7.85
C HIS A 128 -7.24 -1.41 -9.15
N ALA A 129 -7.83 -0.96 -10.26
CA ALA A 129 -7.14 -0.82 -11.54
C ALA A 129 -5.96 0.16 -11.42
N GLY A 130 -6.17 1.28 -10.74
CA GLY A 130 -5.12 2.28 -10.45
C GLY A 130 -4.01 1.71 -9.58
N MET A 131 -4.35 0.97 -8.52
CA MET A 131 -3.36 0.28 -7.67
C MET A 131 -2.52 -0.72 -8.49
N LEU A 132 -3.17 -1.54 -9.32
CA LEU A 132 -2.50 -2.52 -10.18
C LEU A 132 -1.63 -1.85 -11.25
N ALA A 133 -2.12 -0.78 -11.87
CA ALA A 133 -1.37 0.01 -12.84
C ALA A 133 -0.14 0.69 -12.19
N GLY A 134 -0.30 1.29 -11.01
CA GLY A 134 0.80 1.88 -10.25
C GLY A 134 1.84 0.82 -9.83
N GLY A 135 1.38 -0.28 -9.25
CA GLY A 135 2.26 -1.38 -8.83
C GLY A 135 3.00 -2.05 -9.99
N SER A 136 2.38 -2.12 -11.17
CA SER A 136 3.02 -2.64 -12.39
C SER A 136 3.94 -1.61 -13.04
N ALA A 137 3.68 -0.31 -12.95
CA ALA A 137 4.57 0.76 -13.41
C ALA A 137 5.92 0.78 -12.65
N ALA A 138 5.98 0.19 -11.45
CA ALA A 138 7.24 0.00 -10.73
C ALA A 138 8.21 -0.95 -11.47
N LEU A 139 7.72 -1.89 -12.29
CA LEU A 139 8.56 -2.80 -13.09
C LEU A 139 9.44 -2.08 -14.13
N PRO A 140 8.89 -1.30 -15.08
CA PRO A 140 9.70 -0.56 -16.04
C PRO A 140 10.58 0.49 -15.34
N LEU A 141 10.08 1.13 -14.29
CA LEU A 141 10.88 2.09 -13.51
C LEU A 141 12.09 1.42 -12.84
N ALA A 142 11.90 0.25 -12.25
CA ALA A 142 12.98 -0.54 -11.68
C ALA A 142 13.99 -1.00 -12.75
N ARG A 143 13.56 -1.23 -13.99
CA ARG A 143 14.46 -1.61 -15.09
C ARG A 143 15.31 -0.46 -15.60
N ILE A 144 14.69 0.71 -15.77
CA ILE A 144 15.40 1.92 -16.21
C ILE A 144 16.47 2.31 -15.18
N THR A 145 16.16 2.15 -13.89
CA THR A 145 17.08 2.46 -12.79
C THR A 145 18.10 1.34 -12.52
N ARG A 146 17.79 0.06 -12.79
CA ARG A 146 18.72 -1.06 -12.62
C ARG A 146 19.56 -1.29 -13.87
N ARG A 147 20.79 -0.75 -13.85
CA ARG A 147 21.74 -0.89 -14.96
C ARG A 147 22.30 -2.29 -15.24
N ARG A 148 22.07 -3.35 -14.44
CA ARG A 148 22.66 -4.71 -14.65
C ARG A 148 22.25 -5.71 -13.55
N ALA A 149 21.09 -6.37 -13.64
CA ALA A 149 20.84 -7.58 -12.87
C ALA A 149 20.01 -8.56 -13.70
N HIS A 150 20.50 -9.79 -13.84
CA HIS A 150 19.91 -10.91 -14.59
C HIS A 150 18.69 -11.52 -13.89
N SER A 151 17.73 -10.70 -13.42
CA SER A 151 16.44 -11.24 -12.98
C SER A 151 15.64 -11.69 -14.20
N SER A 152 15.08 -12.90 -14.18
CA SER A 152 14.21 -13.36 -15.26
C SER A 152 12.87 -12.60 -15.17
N TRP A 153 12.37 -12.13 -16.31
CA TRP A 153 11.12 -11.35 -16.42
C TRP A 153 9.94 -12.01 -15.67
N GLN A 154 9.88 -13.34 -15.70
CA GLN A 154 8.86 -14.14 -15.04
C GLN A 154 8.88 -13.97 -13.51
N THR A 155 10.06 -14.00 -12.89
CA THR A 155 10.19 -13.85 -11.42
C THR A 155 9.79 -12.45 -10.95
N ASP A 156 10.10 -11.43 -11.74
CA ASP A 156 9.67 -10.06 -11.45
C ASP A 156 8.13 -9.97 -11.53
N ILE A 157 7.49 -10.50 -12.58
CA ILE A 157 6.02 -10.52 -12.68
C ILE A 157 5.38 -11.23 -11.49
N LEU A 158 5.83 -12.45 -11.18
CA LEU A 158 5.29 -13.24 -10.07
C LEU A 158 5.41 -12.49 -8.74
N ARG A 159 6.54 -11.83 -8.52
CA ARG A 159 6.76 -11.02 -7.32
C ARG A 159 5.81 -9.82 -7.25
N HIS A 160 5.60 -9.12 -8.36
CA HIS A 160 4.66 -7.99 -8.41
C HIS A 160 3.21 -8.44 -8.26
N ALA A 161 2.81 -9.56 -8.88
CA ALA A 161 1.48 -10.14 -8.71
C ALA A 161 1.24 -10.56 -7.26
N ALA A 162 2.20 -11.24 -6.63
CA ALA A 162 2.11 -11.60 -5.22
C ALA A 162 2.03 -10.36 -4.32
N CYS A 163 2.87 -9.35 -4.57
CA CYS A 163 2.86 -8.07 -3.86
C CYS A 163 1.47 -7.39 -3.94
N SER A 164 0.91 -7.26 -5.14
CA SER A 164 -0.42 -6.70 -5.35
C SER A 164 -1.51 -7.53 -4.65
N GLY A 165 -1.40 -8.85 -4.67
CA GLY A 165 -2.31 -9.75 -3.95
C GLY A 165 -2.26 -9.54 -2.44
N TRP A 166 -1.07 -9.40 -1.86
CA TRP A 166 -0.89 -9.10 -0.43
C TRP A 166 -1.42 -7.71 -0.06
N MET A 167 -1.23 -6.71 -0.93
CA MET A 167 -1.81 -5.38 -0.72
C MET A 167 -3.33 -5.44 -0.71
N LEU A 168 -3.94 -6.14 -1.67
CA LEU A 168 -5.39 -6.31 -1.77
C LEU A 168 -5.95 -7.03 -0.54
N ALA A 169 -5.38 -8.17 -0.17
CA ALA A 169 -5.79 -8.91 1.02
C ALA A 169 -5.65 -8.07 2.29
N GLY A 170 -4.55 -7.32 2.39
CA GLY A 170 -4.29 -6.38 3.47
C GLY A 170 -5.35 -5.28 3.56
N MET A 171 -5.73 -4.66 2.44
CA MET A 171 -6.79 -3.63 2.42
C MET A 171 -8.12 -4.17 2.92
N THR A 172 -8.59 -5.32 2.39
CA THR A 172 -9.84 -5.93 2.84
C THR A 172 -9.76 -6.25 4.33
N PHE A 173 -8.67 -6.88 4.78
CA PHE A 173 -8.50 -7.22 6.19
C PHE A 173 -8.46 -5.96 7.08
N GLY A 174 -7.81 -4.90 6.63
CA GLY A 174 -7.73 -3.64 7.36
C GLY A 174 -9.10 -2.98 7.54
N VAL A 175 -9.94 -2.98 6.50
CA VAL A 175 -11.32 -2.47 6.60
C VAL A 175 -12.13 -3.29 7.61
N LEU A 176 -12.07 -4.63 7.52
CA LEU A 176 -12.78 -5.51 8.44
C LEU A 176 -12.28 -5.34 9.88
N ALA A 177 -10.97 -5.17 10.07
CA ALA A 177 -10.37 -4.93 11.37
C ALA A 177 -10.82 -3.59 11.96
N CYS A 178 -10.88 -2.52 11.15
CA CYS A 178 -11.40 -1.22 11.58
C CYS A 178 -12.88 -1.30 11.96
N GLN A 179 -13.71 -1.98 11.17
CA GLN A 179 -15.12 -2.20 11.49
C GLN A 179 -15.28 -3.00 12.80
N ARG A 180 -14.54 -4.10 12.94
CA ARG A 180 -14.53 -4.91 14.15
C ARG A 180 -14.07 -4.09 15.35
N ALA A 181 -13.02 -3.27 15.20
CA ALA A 181 -12.51 -2.40 16.25
C ALA A 181 -13.50 -1.29 16.62
N ALA A 182 -14.31 -0.79 15.68
CA ALA A 182 -15.35 0.19 15.95
C ALA A 182 -16.36 -0.31 17.00
N ALA A 183 -16.63 -1.62 17.05
CA ALA A 183 -17.50 -2.23 18.06
C ALA A 183 -16.92 -2.22 19.48
N TRP A 184 -15.60 -1.98 19.65
CA TRP A 184 -14.94 -1.93 20.96
C TRP A 184 -15.01 -0.52 21.57
N PHE A 185 -15.44 0.49 20.81
CA PHE A 185 -15.64 1.84 21.30
C PHE A 185 -17.08 2.02 21.81
N PRO A 186 -17.29 2.65 22.98
CA PRO A 186 -18.60 2.74 23.62
C PRO A 186 -19.65 3.50 22.78
N ALA A 187 -20.88 2.98 22.82
CA ALA A 187 -22.04 3.50 22.10
C ALA A 187 -22.30 4.98 22.44
N GLY A 188 -22.16 5.86 21.45
CA GLY A 188 -22.20 7.32 21.60
C GLY A 188 -20.99 8.00 20.95
N ALA A 189 -19.87 7.28 20.86
CA ALA A 189 -18.75 7.58 19.99
C ALA A 189 -18.61 6.41 19.02
N ALA A 190 -19.55 6.21 18.09
CA ALA A 190 -19.43 5.22 17.02
C ALA A 190 -18.70 5.87 15.84
N PRO A 191 -17.34 5.92 15.85
CA PRO A 191 -16.58 6.84 15.03
C PRO A 191 -16.02 6.11 13.79
N GLY A 192 -16.33 4.82 13.63
CA GLY A 192 -15.62 3.87 12.76
C GLY A 192 -16.43 3.35 11.57
N THR A 193 -17.53 4.01 11.23
CA THR A 193 -18.35 3.69 10.05
C THR A 193 -18.21 4.72 8.93
N GLY A 194 -17.52 5.83 9.20
CA GLY A 194 -17.32 6.91 8.25
C GLY A 194 -16.27 6.58 7.17
N PRO A 195 -16.31 7.28 6.02
CA PRO A 195 -15.37 7.09 4.92
C PRO A 195 -13.90 7.24 5.34
N ALA A 196 -13.60 8.16 6.27
CA ALA A 196 -12.24 8.36 6.78
C ALA A 196 -11.69 7.10 7.49
N SER A 197 -12.50 6.44 8.31
CA SER A 197 -12.11 5.23 9.04
C SER A 197 -11.90 4.03 8.11
N MET A 198 -12.77 3.86 7.11
CA MET A 198 -12.65 2.84 6.08
C MET A 198 -11.36 3.04 5.28
N LEU A 199 -11.13 4.27 4.81
CA LEU A 199 -9.96 4.62 4.04
C LEU A 199 -8.66 4.46 4.85
N GLY A 200 -8.68 4.87 6.13
CA GLY A 200 -7.58 4.62 7.07
C GLY A 200 -7.26 3.13 7.23
N GLY A 201 -8.30 2.29 7.37
CA GLY A 201 -8.19 0.83 7.40
C GLY A 201 -7.59 0.24 6.12
N MET A 202 -8.00 0.74 4.94
CA MET A 202 -7.45 0.31 3.66
C MET A 202 -5.95 0.63 3.56
N PHE A 203 -5.55 1.87 3.84
CA PHE A 203 -4.14 2.27 3.76
C PHE A 203 -3.26 1.54 4.78
N ALA A 204 -3.69 1.46 6.04
CA ALA A 204 -2.98 0.69 7.05
C ALA A 204 -2.89 -0.78 6.65
N GLY A 205 -4.00 -1.37 6.21
CA GLY A 205 -4.09 -2.74 5.73
C GLY A 205 -3.13 -3.03 4.58
N MET A 206 -3.03 -2.13 3.61
CA MET A 206 -2.06 -2.23 2.50
C MET A 206 -0.61 -2.30 2.99
N VAL A 207 -0.22 -1.43 3.93
CA VAL A 207 1.14 -1.42 4.50
C VAL A 207 1.41 -2.71 5.27
N TRP A 208 0.46 -3.16 6.09
CA TRP A 208 0.60 -4.41 6.86
C TRP A 208 0.55 -5.67 5.99
N GLY A 209 -0.18 -5.65 4.87
CA GLY A 209 -0.13 -6.69 3.85
C GLY A 209 1.28 -6.83 3.26
N MET A 210 1.97 -5.71 3.06
CA MET A 210 3.37 -5.71 2.63
C MET A 210 4.33 -6.23 3.70
N VAL A 211 4.10 -5.89 4.98
CA VAL A 211 4.82 -6.49 6.12
C VAL A 211 4.65 -8.02 6.10
N ALA A 212 3.42 -8.51 5.98
CA ALA A 212 3.12 -9.94 5.93
C ALA A 212 3.81 -10.63 4.74
N SER A 213 3.78 -10.01 3.55
CA SER A 213 4.50 -10.49 2.37
C SER A 213 6.01 -10.58 2.61
N ALA A 214 6.61 -9.57 3.25
CA ALA A 214 8.03 -9.57 3.57
C ALA A 214 8.41 -10.67 4.57
N VAL A 215 7.58 -10.89 5.60
CA VAL A 215 7.75 -11.98 6.56
C VAL A 215 7.67 -13.34 5.86
N PHE A 216 6.64 -13.54 5.03
CA PHE A 216 6.42 -14.78 4.29
C PHE A 216 7.61 -15.10 3.38
N ASN A 217 8.05 -14.14 2.56
CA ASN A 217 9.20 -14.31 1.68
C ASN A 217 10.48 -14.63 2.47
N ARG A 218 10.69 -13.98 3.61
CA ARG A 218 11.82 -14.27 4.49
C ARG A 218 11.75 -15.69 5.05
N ALA A 219 10.57 -16.14 5.48
CA ALA A 219 10.35 -17.50 5.96
C ALA A 219 10.63 -18.55 4.88
N CYS A 220 10.06 -18.38 3.67
CA CYS A 220 10.32 -19.27 2.54
C CYS A 220 11.81 -19.35 2.19
N SER A 221 12.52 -18.21 2.17
CA SER A 221 13.97 -18.19 1.91
C SER A 221 14.82 -18.87 3.00
N ARG A 222 14.31 -18.96 4.23
CA ARG A 222 14.98 -19.70 5.32
C ARG A 222 14.74 -21.20 5.16
N LEU A 223 13.50 -21.61 4.89
CA LEU A 223 13.16 -23.01 4.65
C LEU A 223 13.93 -23.59 3.46
N ALA A 224 14.02 -22.84 2.35
CA ALA A 224 14.78 -23.26 1.18
C ALA A 224 16.28 -23.45 1.46
N ARG A 225 16.86 -22.76 2.45
CA ARG A 225 18.26 -22.93 2.85
C ARG A 225 18.50 -24.11 3.79
N VAL A 226 17.47 -24.57 4.50
CA VAL A 226 17.55 -25.72 5.40
C VAL A 226 17.31 -27.03 4.64
N ALA A 227 16.58 -26.96 3.51
CA ALA A 227 16.27 -28.11 2.67
C ALA A 227 17.41 -28.52 1.70
N ILE A 228 18.51 -27.76 1.65
CA ILE A 228 19.72 -28.02 0.84
C ILE A 228 20.84 -28.43 1.79
#